data_AF-W7B149-F1
#
_entry.id   AF-W7B149-F1
#
_cell.length_a   1.000
_cell.length_b   1.000
_cell.length_c   1.000
_cell.angle_alpha   90.00
_cell.angle_beta   90.00
_cell.angle_gamma   90.00
#
_symmetry.space_group_name_H-M   'P 1'
#
loop_
_entity.id
_entity.type
_entity.pdbx_description
1 polymer ?
#
loop_
_entity_poly.entity_id
_entity_poly.type
_entity_poly.pdbx_seq_one_letter_code
_entity_poly.pdbx_strand_id
1 'polypeptide(L)'
;MNLKEGDPYQISAPEFEHYTFVDASKSLTGTMDQEDQTIVLYYQKKEHTLTVQYIDKDTMTKIHSDYSTSLEYGEKYSIPEYAIDNYVFQSATGAPNGVMPDEDLNITFYYIKNGSGTLDVNLFTINKDQFVTGNYSGDVSQISLVINNKFYPFVSVSGSDNHFQYEASKLITSLAQDVWLYAYDKHGKELDRKKSFAR
;
A
#
# COMPACT_ATOMS: atom_id res chain seq x y z
N MET A 1 8.30 -6.86 53.05
CA MET A 1 8.48 -5.81 54.08
C MET A 1 8.55 -6.51 55.43
N ASN A 2 9.27 -5.98 56.42
CA ASN A 2 9.27 -6.53 57.78
C ASN A 2 8.51 -5.55 58.70
N LEU A 3 7.29 -5.93 59.07
CA LEU A 3 6.37 -5.15 59.91
C LEU A 3 6.01 -5.96 61.15
N LYS A 4 5.71 -5.30 62.26
CA LYS A 4 5.20 -5.93 63.48
C LYS A 4 3.67 -5.92 63.47
N GLU A 5 3.06 -6.80 64.25
CA GLU A 5 1.62 -6.77 64.52
C GLU A 5 1.16 -5.35 64.91
N GLY A 6 0.09 -4.88 64.29
CA GLY A 6 -0.47 -3.54 64.47
C GLY A 6 0.16 -2.44 63.62
N ASP A 7 1.33 -2.67 63.00
CA ASP A 7 1.94 -1.69 62.11
C ASP A 7 1.07 -1.47 60.86
N PRO A 8 0.80 -0.21 60.44
CA PRO A 8 0.10 0.05 59.19
C PRO A 8 0.99 -0.27 57.97
N TYR A 9 0.39 -0.75 56.89
CA TYR A 9 1.08 -0.96 55.62
C TYR A 9 0.47 -0.17 54.45
N GLN A 10 1.40 0.42 53.69
CA GLN A 10 1.32 1.08 52.39
C GLN A 10 1.89 0.29 51.22
N ILE A 11 1.11 -0.37 50.33
CA ILE A 11 1.68 -0.96 49.10
C ILE A 11 1.29 -0.12 47.89
N SER A 12 2.29 0.38 47.16
CA SER A 12 2.11 0.93 45.81
C SER A 12 2.41 -0.16 44.80
N ALA A 13 1.49 -0.42 43.87
CA ALA A 13 1.74 -1.35 42.77
C ALA A 13 2.93 -0.84 41.93
N PRO A 14 4.01 -1.63 41.77
CA PRO A 14 5.10 -1.27 40.87
C PRO A 14 4.60 -1.09 39.44
N GLU A 15 5.20 -0.16 38.71
CA GLU A 15 5.01 -0.05 37.27
C GLU A 15 5.97 -1.01 36.56
N PHE A 16 5.45 -1.72 35.57
CA PHE A 16 6.23 -2.58 34.69
C PHE A 16 6.01 -2.12 33.25
N GLU A 17 7.10 -2.03 32.49
CA GLU A 17 7.04 -1.73 31.07
C GLU A 17 6.12 -2.76 30.38
N HIS A 18 5.25 -2.30 29.47
CA HIS A 18 4.30 -3.15 28.73
C HIS A 18 3.16 -3.82 29.52
N TYR A 19 3.06 -3.58 30.84
CA TYR A 19 1.99 -4.13 31.67
C TYR A 19 1.20 -3.04 32.42
N THR A 20 -0.06 -3.35 32.73
CA THR A 20 -0.95 -2.54 33.56
C THR A 20 -1.35 -3.35 34.79
N PHE A 21 -1.32 -2.72 35.97
CA PHE A 21 -1.84 -3.33 37.20
C PHE A 21 -3.35 -3.50 37.08
N VAL A 22 -3.83 -4.72 37.35
CA VAL A 22 -5.26 -5.06 37.24
C VAL A 22 -5.89 -5.22 38.61
N ASP A 23 -5.28 -6.00 39.50
CA ASP A 23 -5.87 -6.33 40.79
C ASP A 23 -4.82 -6.86 41.78
N ALA A 24 -5.19 -6.98 43.06
CA ALA A 24 -4.38 -7.60 44.10
C ALA A 24 -5.18 -8.64 44.87
N SER A 25 -4.52 -9.68 45.36
CA SER A 25 -5.18 -10.76 46.12
C SER A 25 -5.79 -10.30 47.46
N LYS A 26 -5.39 -9.12 47.96
CA LYS A 26 -5.85 -8.48 49.20
C LYS A 26 -5.71 -6.95 49.07
N SER A 27 -6.29 -6.20 50.01
CA SER A 27 -6.13 -4.73 50.09
C SER A 27 -4.66 -4.32 50.14
N LEU A 28 -4.30 -3.26 49.42
CA LEU A 28 -2.95 -2.68 49.41
C LEU A 28 -2.68 -1.76 50.60
N THR A 29 -3.71 -1.52 51.42
CA THR A 29 -3.62 -0.76 52.66
C THR A 29 -4.27 -1.55 53.79
N GLY A 30 -3.69 -1.46 54.99
CA GLY A 30 -4.21 -2.17 56.17
C GLY A 30 -3.28 -2.08 57.37
N THR A 31 -3.54 -2.91 58.37
CA THR A 31 -2.67 -3.14 59.53
C THR A 31 -2.18 -4.58 59.51
N MET A 32 -0.93 -4.79 59.94
CA MET A 32 -0.35 -6.12 60.00
C MET A 32 -0.97 -6.94 61.14
N ASP A 33 -1.35 -8.18 60.86
CA ASP A 33 -1.88 -9.11 61.85
C ASP A 33 -0.74 -9.91 62.52
N GLN A 34 -1.09 -10.87 63.38
CA GLN A 34 -0.13 -11.78 64.03
C GLN A 34 0.53 -12.78 63.06
N GLU A 35 -0.09 -13.03 61.91
CA GLU A 35 0.38 -13.97 60.91
C GLU A 35 1.00 -13.28 59.71
N ASP A 36 2.02 -13.90 59.11
CA ASP A 36 2.65 -13.42 57.88
C ASP A 36 1.61 -13.28 56.75
N GLN A 37 1.66 -12.13 56.06
CA GLN A 37 0.76 -11.83 54.96
C GLN A 37 1.51 -11.84 53.63
N THR A 38 0.94 -12.56 52.66
CA THR A 38 1.34 -12.47 51.25
C THR A 38 0.24 -11.75 50.46
N ILE A 39 0.63 -10.74 49.70
CA ILE A 39 -0.23 -10.01 48.76
C ILE A 39 0.35 -10.21 47.37
N VAL A 40 -0.42 -10.84 46.49
CA VAL A 40 -0.05 -11.07 45.09
C VAL A 40 -0.67 -9.96 44.25
N LEU A 41 0.14 -9.33 43.40
CA LEU A 41 -0.30 -8.31 42.46
C LEU A 41 -0.47 -8.94 41.07
N TYR A 42 -1.60 -8.71 40.44
CA TYR A 42 -1.95 -9.20 39.12
C TYR A 42 -1.83 -8.10 38.08
N TYR A 43 -1.16 -8.42 36.98
CA TYR A 43 -0.89 -7.51 35.88
C TYR A 43 -1.35 -8.14 34.56
N GLN A 44 -1.78 -7.31 33.62
CA GLN A 44 -2.08 -7.70 32.25
C GLN A 44 -1.21 -6.90 31.29
N LYS A 45 -0.87 -7.49 30.14
CA LYS A 45 -0.19 -6.76 29.07
C LYS A 45 -1.05 -5.57 28.61
N LYS A 46 -0.40 -4.48 28.24
CA LYS A 46 -1.09 -3.34 27.63
C LYS A 46 -1.69 -3.76 26.29
N GLU A 47 -2.89 -3.27 26.01
CA GLU A 47 -3.52 -3.38 24.69
C GLU A 47 -3.25 -2.12 23.88
N HIS A 48 -3.06 -2.29 22.58
CA HIS A 48 -2.89 -1.22 21.61
C HIS A 48 -3.72 -1.52 20.36
N THR A 49 -4.06 -0.48 19.61
CA THR A 49 -4.87 -0.60 18.40
C THR A 49 -3.99 -0.70 17.16
N LEU A 50 -4.20 -1.75 16.35
CA LEU A 50 -3.75 -1.79 14.97
C LEU A 50 -4.84 -1.20 14.07
N THR A 51 -4.51 -0.19 13.28
CA THR A 51 -5.39 0.40 12.26
C THR A 51 -4.74 0.35 10.89
N VAL A 52 -5.48 -0.13 9.89
CA VAL A 52 -5.04 -0.20 8.50
C VAL A 52 -5.99 0.61 7.61
N GLN A 53 -5.43 1.58 6.89
CA GLN A 53 -6.14 2.40 5.91
C GLN A 53 -5.83 1.95 4.49
N TYR A 54 -6.79 2.10 3.58
CA TYR A 54 -6.69 1.71 2.18
C TYR A 54 -6.91 2.93 1.28
N ILE A 55 -5.84 3.38 0.64
CA ILE A 55 -5.76 4.70 -0.01
C ILE A 55 -5.37 4.56 -1.48
N ASP A 56 -6.04 5.30 -2.36
CA ASP A 56 -5.57 5.54 -3.73
C ASP A 56 -4.28 6.37 -3.68
N LYS A 57 -3.19 5.84 -4.24
CA LYS A 57 -1.85 6.45 -4.19
C LYS A 57 -1.76 7.78 -4.94
N ASP A 58 -2.59 7.97 -5.96
CA ASP A 58 -2.56 9.13 -6.83
C ASP A 58 -3.41 10.27 -6.27
N THR A 59 -4.61 9.95 -5.81
CA THR A 59 -5.57 10.96 -5.32
C THR A 59 -5.51 11.15 -3.81
N MET A 60 -4.83 10.25 -3.10
CA MET A 60 -4.77 10.18 -1.63
C MET A 60 -6.13 10.00 -0.96
N THR A 61 -7.14 9.52 -1.70
CA THR A 61 -8.49 9.29 -1.15
C THR A 61 -8.65 7.88 -0.61
N LYS A 62 -9.49 7.72 0.41
CA LYS A 62 -9.87 6.41 0.94
C LYS A 62 -10.74 5.64 -0.05
N ILE A 63 -10.37 4.40 -0.31
CA ILE A 63 -11.03 3.52 -1.31
C ILE A 63 -11.68 2.27 -0.71
N HIS A 64 -11.43 1.99 0.56
CA HIS A 64 -12.04 0.90 1.30
C HIS A 64 -12.14 1.26 2.79
N SER A 65 -13.05 0.62 3.53
CA SER A 65 -13.17 0.80 4.98
C SER A 65 -11.88 0.39 5.70
N ASP A 66 -11.61 1.02 6.85
CA ASP A 66 -10.42 0.67 7.62
C ASP A 66 -10.60 -0.72 8.23
N TYR A 67 -9.48 -1.42 8.41
CA TYR A 67 -9.41 -2.59 9.26
C TYR A 67 -8.83 -2.14 10.60
N SER A 68 -9.45 -2.54 11.72
CA SER A 68 -8.98 -2.18 13.05
C SER A 68 -9.19 -3.32 14.03
N THR A 69 -8.23 -3.52 14.93
CA THR A 69 -8.28 -4.55 15.98
C THR A 69 -7.44 -4.10 17.20
N SER A 70 -7.87 -4.49 18.41
CA SER A 70 -7.10 -4.31 19.66
C SER A 70 -6.30 -5.58 19.92
N LEU A 71 -5.01 -5.43 20.21
CA LEU A 71 -4.08 -6.53 20.44
C LEU A 71 -3.20 -6.25 21.66
N GLU A 72 -2.85 -7.29 22.41
CA GLU A 72 -1.91 -7.15 23.53
C GLU A 72 -0.47 -6.93 23.03
N TYR A 73 0.34 -6.22 23.79
CA TYR A 73 1.77 -6.10 23.55
C TYR A 73 2.43 -7.48 23.33
N GLY A 74 3.21 -7.58 22.25
CA GLY A 74 3.90 -8.81 21.90
C GLY A 74 3.02 -9.86 21.22
N GLU A 75 1.74 -9.60 21.00
CA GLU A 75 0.86 -10.47 20.21
C GLU A 75 1.21 -10.39 18.72
N LYS A 76 1.11 -11.51 18.01
CA LYS A 76 1.35 -11.53 16.55
C LYS A 76 0.14 -11.02 15.81
N TYR A 77 0.35 -10.17 14.82
CA TYR A 77 -0.71 -9.74 13.90
C TYR A 77 -0.44 -10.21 12.47
N SER A 78 -1.55 -10.40 11.73
CA SER A 78 -1.57 -10.57 10.29
C SER A 78 -2.72 -9.74 9.73
N ILE A 79 -2.41 -8.83 8.81
CA ILE A 79 -3.40 -7.96 8.18
C ILE A 79 -4.09 -8.74 7.05
N PRO A 80 -5.43 -8.83 7.04
CA PRO A 80 -6.14 -9.49 5.95
C PRO A 80 -5.92 -8.76 4.62
N GLU A 81 -5.70 -9.53 3.56
CA GLU A 81 -5.61 -9.00 2.19
C GLU A 81 -7.02 -8.85 1.60
N TYR A 82 -7.33 -7.66 1.09
CA TYR A 82 -8.60 -7.40 0.41
C TYR A 82 -8.37 -7.12 -1.07
N ALA A 83 -9.09 -7.85 -1.92
CA ALA A 83 -9.22 -7.47 -3.32
C ALA A 83 -10.16 -6.25 -3.42
N ILE A 84 -9.61 -5.11 -3.82
CA ILE A 84 -10.38 -3.88 -4.02
C ILE A 84 -10.70 -3.76 -5.50
N ASP A 85 -11.99 -3.74 -5.84
CA ASP A 85 -12.45 -3.72 -7.23
C ASP A 85 -11.87 -2.53 -8.00
N ASN A 86 -11.35 -2.79 -9.20
CA ASN A 86 -10.63 -1.81 -10.04
C ASN A 86 -9.37 -1.19 -9.43
N TYR A 87 -8.73 -1.81 -8.43
CA TYR A 87 -7.45 -1.36 -7.87
C TYR A 87 -6.44 -2.50 -7.78
N VAL A 88 -5.14 -2.14 -7.77
CA VAL A 88 -4.02 -3.07 -7.57
C VAL A 88 -3.16 -2.56 -6.43
N PHE A 89 -2.76 -3.46 -5.53
CA PHE A 89 -1.87 -3.12 -4.43
C PHE A 89 -0.51 -2.65 -4.96
N GLN A 90 0.00 -1.56 -4.40
CA GLN A 90 1.28 -0.99 -4.81
C GLN A 90 2.32 -1.00 -3.68
N SER A 91 1.95 -0.58 -2.47
CA SER A 91 2.89 -0.46 -1.34
C SER A 91 2.18 -0.32 -0.01
N ALA A 92 2.88 -0.56 1.09
CA ALA A 92 2.41 -0.31 2.46
C ALA A 92 3.43 0.52 3.25
N THR A 93 2.97 1.32 4.22
CA THR A 93 3.85 2.08 5.14
C THR A 93 4.49 1.21 6.22
N GLY A 94 3.95 0.01 6.46
CA GLY A 94 4.44 -0.95 7.45
C GLY A 94 4.31 -2.39 6.95
N ALA A 95 4.89 -3.33 7.69
CA ALA A 95 4.82 -4.74 7.34
C ALA A 95 3.39 -5.30 7.54
N PRO A 96 2.86 -6.12 6.61
CA PRO A 96 1.52 -6.71 6.74
C PRO A 96 1.41 -7.76 7.85
N ASN A 97 2.54 -8.22 8.39
CA ASN A 97 2.62 -9.21 9.45
C ASN A 97 3.72 -8.80 10.43
N GLY A 98 3.51 -9.04 11.72
CA GLY A 98 4.47 -8.65 12.73
C GLY A 98 4.03 -8.99 14.15
N VAL A 99 4.59 -8.25 15.09
CA VAL A 99 4.29 -8.32 16.53
C VAL A 99 3.85 -6.94 16.99
N MET A 100 2.80 -6.86 17.80
CA MET A 100 2.23 -5.60 18.27
C MET A 100 3.24 -4.89 19.20
N PRO A 101 3.65 -3.64 18.89
CA PRO A 101 4.54 -2.86 19.75
C PRO A 101 3.80 -2.33 20.99
N ASP A 102 4.50 -1.67 21.90
CA ASP A 102 3.89 -0.99 23.06
C ASP A 102 3.39 0.42 22.69
N GLU A 103 2.72 0.51 21.53
CA GLU A 103 2.06 1.72 21.02
C GLU A 103 1.03 1.35 19.94
N ASP A 104 0.10 2.26 19.67
CA ASP A 104 -0.85 2.12 18.55
C ASP A 104 -0.11 2.05 17.21
N LEU A 105 -0.49 1.08 16.38
CA LEU A 105 0.13 0.84 15.08
C LEU A 105 -0.79 1.29 13.95
N ASN A 106 -0.34 2.27 13.16
CA ASN A 106 -1.08 2.79 12.01
C ASN A 106 -0.35 2.44 10.70
N ILE A 107 -1.02 1.68 9.84
CA ILE A 107 -0.48 1.24 8.55
C ILE A 107 -1.39 1.75 7.43
N THR A 108 -0.80 2.20 6.33
CA THR A 108 -1.54 2.59 5.13
C THR A 108 -1.12 1.70 3.98
N PHE A 109 -2.09 1.05 3.35
CA PHE A 109 -1.92 0.35 2.08
C PHE A 109 -2.31 1.29 0.94
N TYR A 110 -1.37 1.50 0.03
CA TYR A 110 -1.53 2.30 -1.16
C TYR A 110 -1.82 1.41 -2.36
N TYR A 111 -2.85 1.79 -3.10
CA TYR A 111 -3.29 1.11 -4.31
C TYR A 111 -3.27 2.05 -5.49
N ILE A 112 -3.12 1.48 -6.69
CA ILE A 112 -3.25 2.20 -7.95
C ILE A 112 -4.53 1.72 -8.63
N LYS A 113 -5.35 2.68 -9.07
CA LYS A 113 -6.55 2.38 -9.84
C LYS A 113 -6.16 1.76 -11.17
N ASN A 114 -6.85 0.68 -11.56
CA ASN A 114 -6.72 0.10 -12.87
C ASN A 114 -7.21 1.09 -13.93
N GLY A 115 -6.25 1.69 -14.64
CA GLY A 115 -6.55 2.52 -15.79
C GLY A 115 -7.08 1.71 -16.97
N SER A 116 -7.76 2.41 -17.87
CA SER A 116 -8.19 1.87 -19.18
C SER A 116 -7.88 2.89 -20.25
N GLY A 117 -7.63 2.44 -21.47
CA GLY A 117 -7.32 3.34 -22.56
C GLY A 117 -7.32 2.64 -23.90
N THR A 118 -7.38 3.42 -24.98
CA THR A 118 -7.35 2.87 -26.34
C THR A 118 -6.42 3.68 -27.22
N LEU A 119 -5.91 3.01 -28.27
CA LEU A 119 -5.18 3.62 -29.36
C LEU A 119 -5.98 3.48 -30.66
N ASP A 120 -6.05 4.57 -31.42
CA ASP A 120 -6.48 4.57 -32.81
C ASP A 120 -5.33 5.11 -33.67
N VAL A 121 -4.76 4.27 -34.53
CA VAL A 121 -3.49 4.54 -35.21
C VAL A 121 -3.73 4.73 -36.70
N ASN A 122 -3.30 5.88 -37.22
CA ASN A 122 -3.37 6.17 -38.64
C ASN A 122 -2.35 5.31 -39.42
N LEU A 123 -2.66 5.04 -40.69
CA LEU A 123 -1.73 4.35 -41.57
C LEU A 123 -0.45 5.17 -41.77
N PHE A 124 0.69 4.52 -41.57
CA PHE A 124 2.03 5.06 -41.81
C PHE A 124 2.55 4.60 -43.17
N THR A 125 2.95 5.54 -44.03
CA THR A 125 3.47 5.27 -45.37
C THR A 125 5.00 5.35 -45.37
N ILE A 126 5.65 4.24 -45.65
CA ILE A 126 7.12 4.13 -45.65
C ILE A 126 7.72 5.09 -46.70
N ASN A 127 8.83 5.74 -46.35
CA ASN A 127 9.54 6.74 -47.17
C ASN A 127 8.74 8.03 -47.48
N LYS A 128 7.59 8.24 -46.84
CA LYS A 128 6.79 9.46 -47.00
C LYS A 128 6.50 10.13 -45.66
N ASP A 129 6.02 9.35 -44.69
CA ASP A 129 5.58 9.90 -43.42
C ASP A 129 6.75 9.97 -42.42
N GLN A 130 6.83 11.07 -41.67
CA GLN A 130 7.86 11.22 -40.63
C GLN A 130 7.45 10.57 -39.30
N PHE A 131 6.16 10.65 -38.99
CA PHE A 131 5.59 10.25 -37.72
C PHE A 131 4.49 9.21 -37.91
N VAL A 132 4.42 8.24 -37.02
CA VAL A 132 3.17 7.51 -36.74
C VAL A 132 2.28 8.46 -35.96
N THR A 133 1.04 8.64 -36.40
CA THR A 133 0.07 9.52 -35.77
C THR A 133 -1.20 8.77 -35.44
N GLY A 134 -2.04 9.39 -34.61
CA GLY A 134 -3.31 8.80 -34.22
C GLY A 134 -3.90 9.48 -33.01
N ASN A 135 -4.96 8.90 -32.49
CA ASN A 135 -5.63 9.36 -31.28
C ASN A 135 -5.48 8.33 -30.17
N TYR A 136 -5.59 8.80 -28.93
CA TYR A 136 -5.67 7.95 -27.75
C TYR A 136 -6.87 8.34 -26.89
N SER A 137 -7.23 7.52 -25.90
CA SER A 137 -8.28 7.88 -24.94
C SER A 137 -8.05 7.21 -23.58
N GLY A 138 -8.81 7.64 -22.57
CA GLY A 138 -8.71 7.12 -21.22
C GLY A 138 -7.40 7.56 -20.54
N ASP A 139 -6.81 6.66 -19.76
CA ASP A 139 -5.67 6.93 -18.89
C ASP A 139 -4.30 6.81 -19.59
N VAL A 140 -4.29 6.74 -20.93
CA VAL A 140 -3.04 6.69 -21.71
C VAL A 140 -2.22 7.94 -21.46
N SER A 141 -0.97 7.75 -21.03
CA SER A 141 -0.03 8.84 -20.78
C SER A 141 1.31 8.65 -21.49
N GLN A 142 1.58 7.44 -21.98
CA GLN A 142 2.83 7.12 -22.67
C GLN A 142 2.58 6.19 -23.84
N ILE A 143 3.35 6.36 -24.91
CA ILE A 143 3.32 5.52 -26.10
C ILE A 143 4.74 5.05 -26.42
N SER A 144 4.89 3.79 -26.81
CA SER A 144 6.18 3.23 -27.27
C SER A 144 5.99 2.41 -28.55
N LEU A 145 6.98 2.51 -29.44
CA LEU A 145 7.06 1.69 -30.63
C LEU A 145 7.88 0.43 -30.33
N VAL A 146 7.42 -0.72 -30.81
CA VAL A 146 8.17 -1.98 -30.75
C VAL A 146 8.31 -2.52 -32.17
N ILE A 147 9.55 -2.77 -32.59
CA ILE A 147 9.84 -3.30 -33.93
C ILE A 147 10.72 -4.54 -33.79
N ASN A 148 10.28 -5.68 -34.34
CA ASN A 148 11.02 -6.94 -34.27
C ASN A 148 11.47 -7.27 -32.83
N ASN A 149 10.54 -7.14 -31.87
CA ASN A 149 10.76 -7.31 -30.42
C ASN A 149 11.74 -6.31 -29.77
N LYS A 150 12.22 -5.29 -30.48
CA LYS A 150 13.03 -4.21 -29.92
C LYS A 150 12.14 -3.05 -29.48
N PHE A 151 12.21 -2.70 -28.20
CA PHE A 151 11.56 -1.52 -27.64
C PHE A 151 12.29 -0.24 -28.02
N TYR A 152 11.51 0.79 -28.36
CA TYR A 152 11.98 2.15 -28.56
C TYR A 152 11.48 3.06 -27.42
N PRO A 153 12.14 4.20 -27.18
CA PRO A 153 11.81 5.08 -26.05
C PRO A 153 10.34 5.48 -25.99
N PHE A 154 9.85 5.72 -24.79
CA PHE A 154 8.52 6.24 -24.56
C PHE A 154 8.41 7.70 -25.01
N VAL A 155 7.25 8.05 -25.56
CA VAL A 155 6.80 9.43 -25.76
C VAL A 155 5.65 9.66 -24.79
N SER A 156 5.79 10.68 -23.94
CA SER A 156 4.69 11.12 -23.08
C SER A 156 3.62 11.82 -23.91
N VAL A 157 2.35 11.54 -23.62
CA VAL A 157 1.19 12.17 -24.24
C VAL A 157 0.30 12.76 -23.15
N SER A 158 -0.11 14.01 -23.33
CA SER A 158 -0.89 14.76 -22.31
C SER A 158 -1.67 15.95 -22.89
N GLY A 159 -1.99 15.91 -24.19
CA GLY A 159 -2.73 16.97 -24.88
C GLY A 159 -4.25 16.83 -24.71
N SER A 160 -4.99 17.94 -24.71
CA SER A 160 -6.45 17.94 -24.65
C SER A 160 -7.12 17.51 -25.96
N ASP A 161 -6.36 17.49 -27.06
CA ASP A 161 -6.78 16.98 -28.36
C ASP A 161 -6.66 15.46 -28.48
N ASN A 162 -6.06 14.81 -27.47
CA ASN A 162 -5.82 13.36 -27.42
C ASN A 162 -5.12 12.80 -28.68
N HIS A 163 -4.31 13.61 -29.34
CA HIS A 163 -3.56 13.23 -30.52
C HIS A 163 -2.09 12.94 -30.16
N PHE A 164 -1.49 11.94 -30.80
CA PHE A 164 -0.08 11.62 -30.61
C PHE A 164 0.71 11.67 -31.92
N GLN A 165 2.02 11.88 -31.78
CA GLN A 165 2.99 11.74 -32.87
C GLN A 165 4.21 10.97 -32.35
N TYR A 166 4.66 9.96 -33.09
CA TYR A 166 5.84 9.17 -32.77
C TYR A 166 6.79 9.16 -33.98
N GLU A 167 7.99 9.72 -33.84
CA GLU A 167 8.94 9.78 -34.96
C GLU A 167 9.41 8.38 -35.35
N ALA A 168 9.13 7.97 -36.58
CA ALA A 168 9.33 6.59 -37.02
C ALA A 168 9.94 6.44 -38.41
N SER A 169 10.17 7.53 -39.15
CA SER A 169 10.74 7.48 -40.52
C SER A 169 12.05 6.70 -40.64
N LYS A 170 12.90 6.75 -39.62
CA LYS A 170 14.18 6.02 -39.56
C LYS A 170 14.06 4.64 -38.93
N LEU A 171 12.89 4.31 -38.38
CA LEU A 171 12.66 3.10 -37.60
C LEU A 171 11.86 2.08 -38.41
N ILE A 172 10.76 2.51 -39.03
CA ILE A 172 9.88 1.72 -39.90
C ILE A 172 10.31 1.97 -41.35
N THR A 173 11.06 1.03 -41.90
CA THR A 173 11.71 1.12 -43.22
C THR A 173 11.31 -0.01 -44.17
N SER A 174 10.63 -1.04 -43.67
CA SER A 174 10.20 -2.19 -44.49
C SER A 174 8.92 -2.83 -43.95
N LEU A 175 8.08 -3.32 -44.87
CA LEU A 175 6.88 -4.09 -44.54
C LEU A 175 7.19 -5.48 -43.95
N ALA A 176 8.44 -5.93 -44.01
CA ALA A 176 8.87 -7.17 -43.36
C ALA A 176 9.06 -7.00 -41.83
N GLN A 177 9.07 -5.76 -41.32
CA GLN A 177 9.23 -5.50 -39.89
C GLN A 177 7.92 -5.80 -39.14
N ASP A 178 8.04 -6.50 -38.01
CA ASP A 178 6.92 -6.68 -37.08
C ASP A 178 6.77 -5.42 -36.23
N VAL A 179 5.84 -4.54 -36.63
CA VAL A 179 5.65 -3.23 -36.00
C VAL A 179 4.41 -3.21 -35.11
N TRP A 180 4.62 -2.77 -33.87
CA TRP A 180 3.59 -2.56 -32.87
C TRP A 180 3.72 -1.17 -32.24
N LEU A 181 2.59 -0.57 -31.90
CA LEU A 181 2.49 0.62 -31.08
C LEU A 181 1.76 0.25 -29.78
N TYR A 182 2.36 0.55 -28.64
CA TYR A 182 1.84 0.25 -27.32
C TYR A 182 1.48 1.54 -26.59
N ALA A 183 0.35 1.54 -25.87
CA ALA A 183 -0.06 2.61 -24.97
C ALA A 183 0.00 2.14 -23.52
N TYR A 184 0.44 3.04 -22.64
CA TYR A 184 0.63 2.79 -21.22
C TYR A 184 0.02 3.90 -20.37
N ASP A 185 -0.41 3.55 -19.17
CA ASP A 185 -0.75 4.53 -18.13
C ASP A 185 0.51 5.19 -17.54
N LYS A 186 0.30 6.13 -16.62
CA LYS A 186 1.40 6.89 -15.97
C LYS A 186 2.29 6.04 -15.06
N HIS A 187 1.84 4.83 -14.73
CA HIS A 187 2.55 3.86 -13.90
C HIS A 187 3.26 2.79 -14.76
N GLY A 188 3.18 2.89 -16.08
CA GLY A 188 3.82 1.98 -17.03
C GLY A 188 3.05 0.69 -17.30
N LYS A 189 1.77 0.61 -16.92
CA LYS A 189 0.91 -0.53 -17.24
C LYS A 189 0.40 -0.40 -18.68
N GLU A 190 0.54 -1.47 -19.47
CA GLU A 190 -0.02 -1.54 -20.84
C GLU A 190 -1.55 -1.44 -20.79
N LEU A 191 -2.13 -0.53 -21.58
CA LEU A 191 -3.57 -0.30 -21.70
C LEU A 191 -4.14 -0.80 -23.04
N ASP A 192 -3.41 -0.62 -24.13
CA ASP A 192 -3.78 -1.08 -25.48
C ASP A 192 -2.52 -1.21 -26.35
N ARG A 193 -2.63 -1.96 -27.45
CA ARG A 193 -1.61 -2.02 -28.50
C ARG A 193 -2.21 -2.24 -29.88
N LYS A 194 -1.58 -1.69 -30.91
CA LYS A 194 -1.96 -1.88 -32.32
C LYS A 194 -0.82 -2.42 -33.15
N LYS A 195 -1.16 -3.31 -34.07
CA LYS A 195 -0.22 -3.96 -35.00
C LYS A 195 -0.44 -3.46 -36.43
N SER A 196 0.60 -3.51 -37.25
CA SER A 196 0.50 -3.57 -38.72
C SER A 196 -0.21 -2.37 -39.37
N PHE A 197 0.12 -1.15 -38.92
CA PHE A 197 -0.37 0.11 -39.50
C PHE A 197 0.56 0.67 -40.60
N ALA A 198 1.63 -0.04 -40.98
CA ALA A 198 2.57 0.40 -42.02
C ALA A 198 2.19 -0.12 -43.42
N ARG A 199 2.39 0.71 -44.46
CA ARG A 199 2.20 0.37 -45.88
C ARG A 199 3.24 1.00 -46.80
#